data_AF-A0A151R297-F1
#
_entry.id   AF-A0A151R297-F1
#
_cell.length_a   1.000
_cell.length_b   1.000
_cell.length_c   1.000
_cell.angle_alpha   90.00
_cell.angle_beta   90.00
_cell.angle_gamma   90.00
#
_symmetry.space_group_name_H-M   'P 1'
#
loop_
_entity.id
_entity.type
_entity.pdbx_description
1 polymer ?
#
loop_
_entity_poly.entity_id
_entity_poly.type
_entity_poly.pdbx_seq_one_letter_code
_entity_poly.pdbx_strand_id
1 'polypeptide(L)'
;MDDRLEEMLRDVGPESFKHAHMYETMCNDLEKPLYPNCTKFTRLSAILRLFNLKARNGWSDKSFTELLELVKEMFPEGNTLPNRNYEAKKVLCPMGLEYKKIHACPNDCMLYAW
;
A
#
# COMPACT_ATOMS: atom_id res chain seq x y z
N MET A 1 -31.57 0.60 2.63
CA MET A 1 -30.31 -0.19 2.78
C MET A 1 -29.18 0.77 3.16
N ASP A 2 -29.43 1.68 4.11
CA ASP A 2 -28.51 2.75 4.51
C ASP A 2 -28.58 2.99 6.03
N ASP A 3 -29.74 2.74 6.64
CA ASP A 3 -29.99 2.97 8.08
C ASP A 3 -29.20 2.04 9.03
N ARG A 4 -28.75 0.87 8.55
CA ARG A 4 -27.95 -0.08 9.37
C ARG A 4 -26.46 0.26 9.43
N LEU A 5 -25.95 1.00 8.44
CA LEU A 5 -24.55 1.44 8.41
C LEU A 5 -24.37 2.62 9.38
N GLU A 6 -25.36 3.51 9.43
CA GLU A 6 -25.35 4.71 10.28
C GLU A 6 -25.46 4.39 11.78
N GLU A 7 -26.19 3.33 12.14
CA GLU A 7 -26.30 2.87 13.53
C GLU A 7 -25.00 2.22 14.04
N MET A 8 -24.26 1.51 13.18
CA MET A 8 -22.96 0.91 13.52
C MET A 8 -21.83 1.94 13.67
N LEU A 9 -22.01 3.17 13.18
CA LEU A 9 -21.02 4.25 13.24
C LEU A 9 -21.12 5.11 14.50
N ARG A 10 -22.20 4.99 15.29
CA ARG A 10 -22.40 5.85 16.48
C ARG A 10 -21.49 5.52 17.66
N ASP A 11 -20.96 4.30 17.73
CA ASP A 11 -20.07 3.83 18.82
C ASP A 11 -18.60 3.62 18.39
N VAL A 12 -18.24 4.11 17.21
CA VAL A 12 -16.95 3.84 16.59
C VAL A 12 -15.91 4.89 16.99
N GLY A 13 -14.90 4.47 17.76
CA GLY A 13 -13.73 5.30 18.07
C GLY A 13 -12.90 5.64 16.81
N PRO A 14 -11.97 6.61 16.90
CA PRO A 14 -11.19 7.11 15.75
C PRO A 14 -10.40 6.02 14.99
N GLU A 15 -10.12 4.87 15.61
CA GLU A 15 -9.45 3.73 14.97
C GLU A 15 -10.35 2.93 14.02
N SER A 16 -11.66 2.88 14.25
CA SER A 16 -12.57 2.20 13.32
C SER A 16 -12.96 3.08 12.13
N PHE A 17 -12.99 4.42 12.28
CA PHE A 17 -13.04 5.35 11.15
C PHE A 17 -11.82 5.24 10.23
N LYS A 18 -10.62 5.09 10.80
CA LYS A 18 -9.40 4.81 10.02
C LYS A 18 -9.53 3.48 9.26
N HIS A 19 -10.03 2.42 9.90
CA HIS A 19 -10.23 1.12 9.24
C HIS A 19 -11.24 1.17 8.10
N ALA A 20 -12.36 1.88 8.26
CA ALA A 20 -13.35 2.06 7.20
C ALA A 20 -12.77 2.79 5.98
N HIS A 21 -12.06 3.91 6.20
CA HIS A 21 -11.39 4.66 5.13
C HIS A 21 -10.26 3.86 4.46
N MET A 22 -9.52 3.05 5.23
CA MET A 22 -8.50 2.13 4.72
C MET A 22 -9.11 1.06 3.80
N TYR A 23 -10.23 0.46 4.21
CA TYR A 23 -10.96 -0.53 3.41
C TYR A 23 -11.50 0.09 2.11
N GLU A 24 -12.08 1.28 2.18
CA GLU A 24 -12.57 2.00 0.99
C GLU A 24 -11.44 2.33 0.00
N THR A 25 -10.28 2.78 0.50
CA THR A 25 -9.10 3.05 -0.34
C THR A 25 -8.61 1.76 -1.03
N MET A 26 -8.66 0.63 -0.33
CA MET A 26 -8.26 -0.67 -0.87
C MET A 26 -9.22 -1.16 -1.95
N CYS A 27 -10.54 -1.05 -1.72
CA CYS A 27 -11.56 -1.37 -2.73
C CYS A 27 -11.37 -0.50 -3.98
N ASN A 28 -11.10 0.79 -3.81
CA ASN A 28 -10.80 1.69 -4.92
C ASN A 28 -9.54 1.27 -5.72
N ASP A 29 -8.47 0.81 -5.07
CA ASP A 29 -7.25 0.34 -5.75
C ASP A 29 -7.39 -1.09 -6.32
N LEU A 30 -8.32 -1.90 -5.80
CA LEU A 30 -8.72 -3.18 -6.37
C LEU A 30 -9.40 -3.01 -7.72
N GLU A 31 -10.24 -1.98 -7.88
CA GLU A 31 -11.01 -1.76 -9.10
C GLU A 31 -10.24 -0.99 -10.18
N LYS A 32 -9.15 -0.29 -9.80
CA LYS A 32 -8.38 0.53 -10.75
C LYS A 32 -7.41 -0.32 -11.58
N PRO A 33 -7.49 -0.28 -12.91
CA PRO A 33 -6.50 -0.93 -13.77
C PRO A 33 -5.13 -0.27 -13.58
N LEU A 34 -4.05 -1.04 -13.77
CA LEU A 34 -2.69 -0.54 -13.59
C LEU A 34 -2.36 0.64 -14.53
N TYR A 35 -2.91 0.62 -15.74
CA TYR A 35 -2.83 1.66 -16.76
C TYR A 35 -4.09 1.57 -17.65
N PRO A 36 -4.38 2.58 -18.51
CA PRO A 36 -5.57 2.57 -19.34
C PRO A 36 -5.73 1.27 -20.14
N ASN A 37 -6.92 0.67 -20.11
CA ASN A 37 -7.27 -0.60 -20.78
C ASN A 37 -6.49 -1.84 -20.27
N CYS A 38 -5.79 -1.77 -19.13
CA CYS A 38 -5.14 -2.95 -18.56
C CYS A 38 -6.18 -3.91 -17.95
N THR A 39 -6.37 -5.07 -18.58
CA THR A 39 -7.31 -6.12 -18.10
C THR A 39 -6.63 -7.18 -17.24
N LYS A 40 -5.29 -7.26 -17.28
CA LYS A 40 -4.52 -8.31 -16.60
C LYS A 40 -4.14 -7.94 -15.17
N PHE A 41 -3.96 -6.65 -14.90
CA PHE A 41 -3.47 -6.16 -13.62
C PHE A 41 -4.24 -4.93 -13.18
N THR A 42 -4.68 -4.97 -11.92
CA THR A 42 -5.08 -3.79 -11.15
C THR A 42 -3.85 -3.20 -10.47
N ARG A 43 -3.92 -1.92 -10.06
CA ARG A 43 -2.85 -1.26 -9.32
C ARG A 43 -2.41 -2.08 -8.11
N LEU A 44 -3.38 -2.55 -7.32
CA LEU A 44 -3.11 -3.35 -6.13
C LEU A 44 -2.43 -4.69 -6.46
N SER A 45 -2.95 -5.42 -7.45
CA SER A 45 -2.42 -6.73 -7.83
C SER A 45 -0.98 -6.67 -8.34
N ALA A 46 -0.64 -5.59 -9.05
CA ALA A 46 0.72 -5.37 -9.54
C ALA A 46 1.69 -5.13 -8.38
N ILE A 47 1.34 -4.22 -7.48
CA ILE A 47 2.16 -3.87 -6.31
C ILE A 47 2.35 -5.10 -5.41
N LEU A 48 1.29 -5.85 -5.12
CA LEU A 48 1.37 -7.05 -4.29
C LEU A 48 2.32 -8.10 -4.89
N ARG A 49 2.22 -8.36 -6.20
CA ARG A 49 3.13 -9.29 -6.88
C ARG A 49 4.59 -8.82 -6.87
N LEU A 50 4.82 -7.51 -7.06
CA LEU A 50 6.16 -6.92 -6.98
C LEU A 50 6.76 -7.02 -5.58
N PHE A 51 5.98 -6.79 -4.52
CA PHE A 51 6.46 -6.98 -3.14
C PHE A 51 6.74 -8.45 -2.82
N ASN A 52 5.92 -9.37 -3.32
CA ASN A 52 6.21 -10.80 -3.18
C ASN A 52 7.53 -11.18 -3.86
N LEU A 53 7.82 -10.64 -5.05
CA LEU A 53 9.12 -10.82 -5.71
C LEU A 53 10.26 -10.21 -4.91
N LYS A 54 10.09 -8.98 -4.41
CA LYS A 54 11.08 -8.31 -3.56
C LYS A 54 11.44 -9.16 -2.33
N ALA A 55 10.42 -9.62 -1.60
CA ALA A 55 10.60 -10.41 -0.38
C ALA A 55 11.27 -11.76 -0.65
N ARG A 56 10.80 -12.49 -1.67
CA ARG A 56 11.35 -13.82 -2.04
C ARG A 56 12.80 -13.77 -2.49
N ASN A 57 13.22 -12.67 -3.10
CA ASN A 57 14.56 -12.52 -3.66
C ASN A 57 15.47 -11.61 -2.82
N GLY A 58 15.04 -11.19 -1.63
CA GLY A 58 15.85 -10.36 -0.73
C GLY A 58 16.26 -9.01 -1.32
N TRP A 59 15.44 -8.42 -2.18
CA TRP A 59 15.80 -7.16 -2.84
C TRP A 59 15.85 -6.00 -1.85
N SER A 60 16.94 -5.25 -1.88
CA SER A 60 17.09 -4.02 -1.10
C SER A 60 16.02 -2.98 -1.44
N ASP A 61 15.75 -2.05 -0.53
CA ASP A 61 14.80 -0.95 -0.78
C ASP A 61 15.27 -0.02 -1.91
N LYS A 62 16.59 0.15 -2.06
CA LYS A 62 17.21 0.93 -3.13
C LYS A 62 17.00 0.26 -4.49
N SER A 63 17.48 -0.98 -4.66
CA SER A 63 17.37 -1.70 -5.93
C SER A 63 15.93 -1.93 -6.37
N PHE A 64 15.00 -2.11 -5.42
CA PHE A 64 13.58 -2.22 -5.74
C PHE A 64 12.99 -0.89 -6.21
N THR A 65 13.44 0.24 -5.66
CA THR A 65 13.00 1.57 -6.11
C THR A 65 13.49 1.84 -7.54
N GLU A 66 14.76 1.56 -7.83
CA GLU A 66 15.33 1.69 -9.19
C GLU A 66 14.56 0.81 -10.20
N LEU A 67 14.18 -0.42 -9.81
CA LEU A 67 13.33 -1.28 -10.64
C LEU A 67 11.94 -0.68 -10.88
N LEU A 68 11.30 -0.13 -9.84
CA LEU A 68 9.96 0.47 -9.96
C LEU A 68 9.98 1.67 -10.91
N GLU A 69 11.01 2.51 -10.84
CA GLU A 69 11.22 3.64 -11.75
C GLU A 69 11.33 3.14 -13.20
N LEU A 70 12.19 2.16 -13.46
CA LEU A 70 12.36 1.59 -14.80
C LEU A 70 11.06 0.96 -15.34
N VAL A 71 10.38 0.13 -14.54
CA VAL A 71 9.14 -0.53 -14.97
C VAL A 71 8.03 0.49 -15.20
N LYS A 72 7.98 1.57 -14.42
CA LYS A 72 7.02 2.66 -14.61
C LYS A 72 7.20 3.37 -15.96
N GLU A 73 8.45 3.60 -16.36
CA GLU A 73 8.80 4.21 -17.65
C GLU A 73 8.51 3.27 -18.83
N MET A 74 8.59 1.96 -18.63
CA MET A 74 8.25 0.96 -19.64
C MET A 74 6.73 0.86 -19.91
N PHE A 75 5.89 1.34 -19.01
CA PHE A 75 4.44 1.31 -19.18
C PHE A 75 3.90 2.53 -19.93
N PRO A 76 2.71 2.40 -20.56
CA PRO A 76 2.05 3.52 -21.22
C PRO A 76 1.82 4.72 -20.29
N GLU A 77 1.62 5.88 -20.89
CA GLU A 77 1.18 7.08 -20.18
C GLU A 77 -0.14 6.83 -19.44
N GLY A 78 -0.29 7.45 -18.26
CA GLY A 78 -1.44 7.24 -17.38
C GLY A 78 -1.36 6.00 -16.49
N ASN A 79 -0.21 5.31 -16.45
CA ASN A 79 -0.02 4.22 -15.49
C ASN A 79 0.07 4.71 -14.04
N THR A 80 -0.44 3.87 -13.13
CA THR A 80 -0.60 4.18 -11.70
C THR A 80 0.44 3.48 -10.82
N LEU A 81 1.49 2.92 -11.45
CA LEU A 81 2.56 2.25 -10.72
C LEU A 81 3.30 3.27 -9.84
N PRO A 82 3.57 2.97 -8.56
CA PRO A 82 4.40 3.82 -7.72
C PRO A 82 5.85 3.84 -8.23
N ASN A 83 6.54 4.97 -8.11
CA ASN A 83 7.96 5.07 -8.47
C ASN A 83 8.89 4.78 -7.29
N ARG A 84 8.36 4.75 -6.06
CA ARG A 84 9.14 4.52 -4.84
C ARG A 84 8.57 3.39 -4.03
N ASN A 85 9.47 2.62 -3.42
CA ASN A 85 9.09 1.56 -2.50
C ASN A 85 8.18 2.06 -1.37
N TYR A 86 8.46 3.24 -0.81
CA TYR A 86 7.61 3.84 0.23
C TYR A 86 6.18 4.09 -0.25
N GLU A 87 6.00 4.60 -1.46
CA GLU A 87 4.66 4.83 -2.03
C GLU A 87 3.94 3.50 -2.30
N ALA A 88 4.70 2.51 -2.78
CA ALA A 88 4.17 1.17 -2.99
C ALA A 88 3.75 0.50 -1.66
N LYS A 89 4.51 0.71 -0.57
CA LYS A 89 4.13 0.28 0.79
C LYS A 89 2.84 0.97 1.26
N LYS A 90 2.63 2.26 0.97
CA LYS A 90 1.39 2.96 1.35
C LYS A 90 0.15 2.33 0.72
N VAL A 91 0.24 1.87 -0.52
CA VAL A 91 -0.87 1.16 -1.19
C VAL A 91 -1.19 -0.17 -0.49
N LEU A 92 -0.19 -0.79 0.14
CA LEU A 92 -0.36 -2.02 0.92
C LEU A 92 -0.67 -1.79 2.41
N CYS A 93 -0.43 -0.59 2.93
CA CYS A 93 -0.61 -0.25 4.36
C CYS A 93 -2.03 -0.49 4.90
N PRO A 94 -3.12 -0.36 4.11
CA PRO A 94 -4.46 -0.78 4.53
C PRO A 94 -4.60 -2.27 4.89
N MET A 95 -3.70 -3.14 4.43
CA MET A 95 -3.78 -4.60 4.58
C MET A 95 -3.13 -5.15 5.85
N GLY A 96 -2.84 -4.32 6.85
CA GLY A 96 -2.16 -4.77 8.08
C GLY A 96 -0.65 -5.00 7.92
N LEU A 97 -0.06 -4.57 6.80
CA LEU A 97 1.39 -4.37 6.68
C LEU A 97 1.75 -3.04 7.34
N GLU A 98 1.55 -2.98 8.65
CA GLU A 98 1.65 -1.76 9.44
C GLU A 98 3.09 -1.22 9.38
N TYR A 99 3.30 -0.11 8.66
CA TYR A 99 4.54 0.63 8.76
C TYR A 99 4.47 1.51 10.01
N LYS A 100 4.91 0.96 11.14
CA LYS A 100 5.15 1.76 12.33
C LYS A 100 6.37 2.64 12.05
N LYS A 101 6.14 3.94 11.76
CA LYS A 101 7.20 4.96 11.90
C LYS A 101 7.59 4.99 13.37
N ILE A 102 8.56 4.17 13.75
CA ILE A 102 9.24 4.37 15.01
C ILE A 102 10.06 5.63 14.79
N HIS A 103 9.62 6.73 15.37
CA HIS A 103 10.43 7.92 15.47
C HIS A 103 11.71 7.47 16.19
N ALA A 104 12.83 7.42 15.48
CA ALA A 104 14.10 7.19 16.14
C ALA A 104 14.21 8.25 17.24
N CYS A 105 14.38 7.79 18.48
CA CYS A 105 14.75 8.66 19.57
C CYS A 105 15.97 9.48 19.10
N PRO A 106 16.09 10.78 19.44
CA PRO A 106 17.28 11.57 19.11
C PRO A 106 18.62 10.92 19.50
N ASN A 107 18.58 9.90 20.38
CA ASN A 107 19.74 9.16 20.90
C ASN A 107 19.88 7.71 20.38
N ASP A 108 19.26 7.33 19.26
CA ASP A 108 19.58 6.07 18.56
C ASP A 108 19.38 4.76 19.39
N CYS A 109 18.44 4.76 20.34
CA CYS A 109 18.14 3.56 21.13
C CYS A 109 17.35 2.54 20.31
N MET A 110 17.99 1.40 19.97
CA MET A 110 17.30 0.21 19.46
C MET A 110 16.59 -0.53 20.61
N LEU A 111 15.27 -0.67 20.53
CA LEU A 111 14.52 -1.55 21.43
C LEU A 111 14.64 -2.99 20.93
N TYR A 112 15.35 -3.84 21.68
CA TYR A 112 15.27 -5.29 21.53
C TYR A 112 14.02 -5.78 22.27
N ALA A 113 13.12 -6.46 21.56
CA ALA A 113 12.09 -7.29 22.17
C ALA A 113 12.53 -8.76 22.03
N TRP A 114 12.57 -9.46 23.17
CA TRP A 114 12.68 -10.92 23.26
C TRP A 114 11.35 -11.57 22.88
#